data_AF-A0A7S0RCV5-F1
#
_entry.id   AF-A0A7S0RCV5-F1
#
_cell.length_a   1.000
_cell.length_b   1.000
_cell.length_c   1.000
_cell.angle_alpha   90.00
_cell.angle_beta   90.00
_cell.angle_gamma   90.00
#
_symmetry.space_group_name_H-M   'P 1'
#
loop_
_entity.id
_entity.type
_entity.pdbx_description
1 polymer ?
#
loop_
_entity_poly.entity_id
_entity_poly.type
_entity_poly.pdbx_seq_one_letter_code
_entity_poly.pdbx_strand_id
1 'polypeptide(L)'
;MLLLHPTVKATQRCALRASFPCTAYPRAASRLVLAVKGYPSIDCKSTSTFTAKSAARASWCVSRTQPPEHHQRRLVCAATMGSSTDTFFPGSLVSAEWLHSHLNEVQVVDASWFLPTMNRDAKAEHLSKRIPGAVFFDLDAIADVSVPLPHMLPSNEAFGAALDALGITNTTPVVVYDNFGLLSAARVWWTFKVFGHSQVAVLDGGRPKWEAGGHELDSTAPKVDVNAGAEAAKRAQEAPGSVPVKYQANLDVSAVRTFEQMLANCGSKAEQVADARSAGRFGGTAPEPRPGIPSGKIKNSYNVPFDSLLKDGLYKPPEELTSLFAASGLDLSGSKPIIASCGTGVTACVLVLGLDQIGVKDVSVYDGAWTEWAGAKHSETELWRE
;
A
#
# COMPACT_ATOMS: atom_id res chain seq x y z
N MET A 1 38.88 52.43 37.02
CA MET A 1 38.24 51.31 37.76
C MET A 1 38.76 50.02 37.16
N LEU A 2 39.92 49.55 37.64
CA LEU A 2 40.08 48.50 38.67
C LEU A 2 39.58 47.12 38.19
N LEU A 3 40.58 46.28 37.91
CA LEU A 3 40.61 44.84 37.69
C LEU A 3 39.84 44.06 38.76
N LEU A 4 39.35 42.85 38.42
CA LEU A 4 39.73 41.58 39.07
C LEU A 4 38.91 40.39 38.54
N HIS A 5 39.64 39.34 38.13
CA HIS A 5 39.16 37.96 38.05
C HIS A 5 38.77 37.42 39.44
N PRO A 6 38.08 36.27 39.48
CA PRO A 6 38.76 35.12 40.08
C PRO A 6 38.65 33.81 39.29
N THR A 7 39.71 33.04 39.48
CA THR A 7 40.04 31.70 38.99
C THR A 7 39.50 30.57 39.88
N VAL A 8 39.16 29.45 39.20
CA VAL A 8 39.43 28.03 39.56
C VAL A 8 38.66 27.37 40.72
N LYS A 9 37.96 26.26 40.40
CA LYS A 9 38.28 24.92 40.94
C LYS A 9 37.69 23.80 40.09
N ALA A 10 38.61 23.03 39.49
CA ALA A 10 38.36 21.72 38.91
C ALA A 10 38.22 20.68 40.03
N THR A 11 37.33 19.71 39.83
CA THR A 11 37.31 18.44 40.58
C THR A 11 37.37 17.29 39.60
N GLN A 12 38.59 16.79 39.39
CA GLN A 12 38.83 15.41 38.97
C GLN A 12 38.45 14.48 40.12
N ARG A 13 37.73 13.40 39.80
CA ARG A 13 37.90 12.12 40.50
C ARG A 13 38.11 11.02 39.46
N CYS A 14 39.33 10.47 39.50
CA CYS A 14 39.66 9.06 39.29
C CYS A 14 38.58 8.13 39.87
N ALA A 15 38.43 6.86 39.53
CA ALA A 15 38.96 5.93 38.54
C ALA A 15 38.33 4.61 38.98
N LEU A 16 37.88 3.74 38.07
CA LEU A 16 37.83 2.30 38.30
C LEU A 16 37.72 1.60 36.94
N ARG A 17 38.89 1.37 36.34
CA ARG A 17 39.11 0.32 35.36
C ARG A 17 39.11 -1.00 36.11
N ALA A 18 38.22 -1.91 35.74
CA ALA A 18 38.41 -3.33 35.97
C ALA A 18 38.83 -3.95 34.64
N SER A 19 40.09 -4.33 34.56
CA SER A 19 40.67 -5.19 33.54
C SER A 19 40.96 -6.53 34.19
N PHE A 20 40.80 -7.64 33.46
CA PHE A 20 41.54 -8.93 33.50
C PHE A 20 40.60 -10.08 33.06
N PRO A 21 41.12 -11.19 32.49
CA PRO A 21 42.22 -11.34 31.53
C PRO A 21 41.81 -12.15 30.28
N CYS A 22 42.65 -12.06 29.24
CA CYS A 22 42.75 -13.05 28.17
C CYS A 22 43.21 -14.42 28.71
N THR A 23 42.54 -15.49 28.31
CA THR A 23 43.11 -16.84 28.17
C THR A 23 42.65 -17.44 26.84
N ALA A 24 43.55 -18.19 26.21
CA ALA A 24 43.50 -18.63 24.83
C ALA A 24 43.09 -20.12 24.69
N TYR A 25 42.26 -20.41 23.66
CA TYR A 25 42.10 -21.67 22.86
C TYR A 25 41.72 -23.00 23.59
N PRO A 26 41.16 -24.05 22.91
CA PRO A 26 41.17 -24.32 21.47
C PRO A 26 39.86 -24.84 20.80
N ARG A 27 39.98 -25.05 19.47
CA ARG A 27 39.05 -25.67 18.51
C ARG A 27 38.40 -26.99 18.99
N ALA A 28 37.12 -27.18 18.69
CA ALA A 28 36.56 -28.49 18.35
C ALA A 28 35.27 -28.34 17.52
N ALA A 29 35.22 -29.06 16.40
CA ALA A 29 34.06 -29.19 15.53
C ALA A 29 33.02 -30.13 16.15
N SER A 30 31.74 -29.83 15.99
CA SER A 30 30.66 -30.81 16.19
C SER A 30 29.49 -30.56 15.25
N ARG A 31 29.26 -31.54 14.38
CA ARG A 31 28.02 -31.78 13.64
C ARG A 31 26.84 -31.84 14.60
N LEU A 32 25.73 -31.18 14.26
CA LEU A 32 24.44 -31.42 14.92
C LEU A 32 23.56 -32.29 14.02
N VAL A 33 23.20 -33.44 14.57
CA VAL A 33 22.28 -34.46 14.03
C VAL A 33 20.85 -34.09 14.45
N LEU A 34 19.91 -34.16 13.51
CA LEU A 34 18.47 -34.12 13.78
C LEU A 34 18.04 -35.34 14.59
N ALA A 35 17.30 -35.13 15.67
CA ALA A 35 16.50 -36.16 16.32
C ALA A 35 15.12 -35.59 16.71
N VAL A 36 14.09 -36.16 16.11
CA VAL A 36 12.67 -35.89 16.37
C VAL A 36 12.20 -36.79 17.54
N LYS A 37 11.64 -36.18 18.59
CA LYS A 37 10.77 -36.83 19.60
C LYS A 37 9.32 -36.46 19.20
N GLY A 38 8.31 -37.32 19.17
CA GLY A 38 7.95 -38.44 20.07
C GLY A 38 6.69 -38.02 20.84
N TYR A 39 5.51 -38.57 20.50
CA TYR A 39 4.30 -38.51 21.33
C TYR A 39 3.58 -39.87 21.31
N PRO A 40 2.94 -40.29 22.42
CA PRO A 40 2.55 -41.68 22.68
C PRO A 40 1.09 -42.00 22.32
N SER A 41 0.87 -43.30 22.12
CA SER A 41 -0.38 -44.02 21.89
C SER A 41 -1.31 -44.06 23.11
N ILE A 42 -2.60 -43.91 22.88
CA ILE A 42 -3.67 -44.27 23.84
C ILE A 42 -4.34 -45.56 23.36
N ASP A 43 -4.39 -46.50 24.30
CA ASP A 43 -4.97 -47.82 24.26
C ASP A 43 -6.43 -47.75 24.77
N CYS A 44 -7.38 -48.44 24.13
CA CYS A 44 -8.72 -48.63 24.68
C CYS A 44 -9.26 -50.00 24.29
N LYS A 45 -9.46 -50.86 25.29
CA LYS A 45 -10.05 -52.20 25.20
C LYS A 45 -11.55 -52.19 25.53
N SER A 46 -12.22 -53.14 24.88
CA SER A 46 -13.37 -53.96 25.28
C SER A 46 -14.81 -53.58 24.89
N THR A 47 -15.37 -54.53 24.10
CA THR A 47 -16.73 -55.14 24.12
C THR A 47 -17.95 -54.28 23.71
N SER A 48 -18.89 -54.71 22.86
CA SER A 48 -19.29 -56.05 22.38
C SER A 48 -20.30 -55.96 21.22
N THR A 49 -20.25 -56.95 20.31
CA THR A 49 -21.34 -57.58 19.50
C THR A 49 -22.06 -56.74 18.41
N PHE A 50 -22.46 -57.22 17.23
CA PHE A 50 -23.02 -58.53 16.82
C PHE A 50 -22.86 -58.74 15.28
N THR A 51 -22.45 -59.96 14.85
CA THR A 51 -22.76 -60.72 13.60
C THR A 51 -22.54 -60.15 12.18
N ALA A 52 -22.23 -60.91 11.12
CA ALA A 52 -21.71 -62.27 10.88
C ALA A 52 -21.59 -62.47 9.34
N LYS A 53 -20.78 -63.47 8.94
CA LYS A 53 -20.64 -64.14 7.62
C LYS A 53 -19.79 -63.41 6.59
N SER A 54 -18.82 -64.02 5.91
CA SER A 54 -18.30 -65.39 5.86
C SER A 54 -16.95 -65.40 5.15
N ALA A 55 -16.03 -66.25 5.59
CA ALA A 55 -14.77 -66.56 4.92
C ALA A 55 -14.99 -67.47 3.70
N ALA A 56 -14.11 -67.40 2.69
CA ALA A 56 -13.13 -68.46 2.42
C ALA A 56 -12.49 -68.36 1.00
N ARG A 57 -11.15 -68.48 1.03
CA ARG A 57 -10.26 -69.24 0.14
C ARG A 57 -10.09 -68.83 -1.33
N ALA A 58 -8.84 -68.47 -1.60
CA ALA A 58 -8.21 -68.52 -2.91
C ALA A 58 -8.03 -69.97 -3.42
N SER A 59 -8.19 -70.16 -4.73
CA SER A 59 -7.36 -71.07 -5.51
C SER A 59 -7.38 -70.65 -6.99
N TRP A 60 -6.23 -70.80 -7.62
CA TRP A 60 -5.95 -70.48 -9.01
C TRP A 60 -6.65 -71.43 -9.97
N CYS A 61 -7.12 -70.92 -11.11
CA CYS A 61 -7.08 -71.68 -12.36
C CYS A 61 -7.15 -70.76 -13.59
N VAL A 62 -6.24 -71.02 -14.51
CA VAL A 62 -6.04 -70.38 -15.81
C VAL A 62 -7.15 -70.81 -16.78
N SER A 63 -7.75 -69.89 -17.52
CA SER A 63 -7.97 -70.07 -18.97
C SER A 63 -8.61 -68.84 -19.62
N ARG A 64 -8.16 -68.57 -20.85
CA ARG A 64 -8.60 -67.51 -21.75
C ARG A 64 -10.08 -67.61 -22.05
N THR A 65 -10.80 -66.51 -21.88
CA THR A 65 -11.95 -66.14 -22.71
C THR A 65 -12.00 -64.61 -22.80
N GLN A 66 -12.05 -64.07 -24.02
CA GLN A 66 -12.29 -62.64 -24.25
C GLN A 66 -13.75 -62.29 -23.89
N PRO A 67 -14.01 -61.14 -23.25
CA PRO A 67 -15.31 -60.50 -23.27
C PRO A 67 -15.31 -59.23 -24.15
N PRO A 68 -16.51 -58.73 -24.52
CA PRO A 68 -16.74 -57.87 -25.67
C PRO A 68 -16.50 -56.38 -25.40
N GLU A 69 -16.45 -55.62 -26.50
CA GLU A 69 -16.34 -54.17 -26.55
C GLU A 69 -17.32 -53.47 -25.59
N HIS A 70 -16.76 -52.74 -24.61
CA HIS A 70 -17.48 -51.73 -23.86
C HIS A 70 -17.01 -50.35 -24.32
N HIS A 71 -17.94 -49.60 -24.90
CA HIS A 71 -17.82 -48.17 -25.16
C HIS A 71 -17.33 -47.44 -23.90
N GLN A 72 -16.06 -47.05 -23.88
CA GLN A 72 -15.55 -46.08 -22.90
C GLN A 72 -16.10 -44.71 -23.26
N ARG A 73 -17.23 -44.33 -22.65
CA ARG A 73 -17.53 -42.91 -22.43
C ARG A 73 -16.46 -42.38 -21.49
N ARG A 74 -15.43 -41.71 -22.05
CA ARG A 74 -14.54 -40.85 -21.27
C ARG A 74 -15.40 -39.78 -20.60
N LEU A 75 -15.68 -39.95 -19.31
CA LEU A 75 -15.97 -38.83 -18.44
C LEU A 75 -14.67 -38.03 -18.32
N VAL A 76 -14.52 -37.06 -19.22
CA VAL A 76 -13.63 -35.93 -18.97
C VAL A 76 -14.32 -35.16 -17.84
N CYS A 77 -13.93 -35.43 -16.60
CA CYS A 77 -14.13 -34.45 -15.54
C CYS A 77 -13.28 -33.24 -15.93
N ALA A 78 -13.89 -32.32 -16.68
CA ALA A 78 -13.45 -30.95 -16.68
C ALA A 78 -13.65 -30.48 -15.24
N ALA A 79 -12.58 -30.51 -14.46
CA ALA A 79 -12.51 -29.73 -13.24
C ALA A 79 -12.61 -28.27 -13.69
N THR A 80 -13.82 -27.74 -13.68
CA THR A 80 -14.05 -26.30 -13.65
C THR A 80 -13.44 -25.80 -12.35
N MET A 81 -12.14 -25.48 -12.40
CA MET A 81 -11.55 -24.53 -11.46
C MET A 81 -12.05 -23.14 -11.84
N GLY A 82 -13.32 -22.89 -11.54
CA GLY A 82 -13.85 -21.54 -11.44
C GLY A 82 -13.56 -21.03 -10.03
N SER A 83 -12.35 -20.53 -9.81
CA SER A 83 -12.15 -19.50 -8.79
C SER A 83 -12.50 -18.17 -9.46
N SER A 84 -13.79 -17.93 -9.67
CA SER A 84 -14.27 -16.56 -9.87
C SER A 84 -14.27 -15.93 -8.48
N THR A 85 -13.19 -15.25 -8.12
CA THR A 85 -13.34 -14.15 -7.17
C THR A 85 -14.22 -13.15 -7.91
N ASP A 86 -15.50 -13.11 -7.57
CA ASP A 86 -16.44 -12.15 -8.13
C ASP A 86 -16.00 -10.79 -7.59
N THR A 87 -15.12 -10.11 -8.32
CA THR A 87 -14.67 -8.78 -7.96
C THR A 87 -15.80 -7.82 -8.31
N PHE A 88 -16.37 -7.14 -7.31
CA PHE A 88 -17.45 -6.18 -7.50
C PHE A 88 -17.12 -5.11 -8.57
N PHE A 89 -15.86 -4.69 -8.65
CA PHE A 89 -15.37 -3.79 -9.68
C PHE A 89 -14.78 -4.53 -10.89
N PRO A 90 -14.91 -3.98 -12.11
CA PRO A 90 -14.27 -4.53 -13.31
C PRO A 90 -12.74 -4.41 -13.30
N GLY A 91 -12.19 -3.57 -12.41
CA GLY A 91 -10.76 -3.32 -12.23
C GLY A 91 -10.56 -2.21 -11.20
N SER A 92 -9.32 -1.71 -11.07
CA SER A 92 -9.01 -0.58 -10.17
C SER A 92 -9.48 0.78 -10.71
N LEU A 93 -9.99 0.84 -11.94
CA LEU A 93 -10.60 2.02 -12.55
C LEU A 93 -12.05 1.74 -12.94
N VAL A 94 -12.90 2.74 -12.76
CA VAL A 94 -14.28 2.76 -13.25
C VAL A 94 -14.56 4.05 -14.00
N SER A 95 -15.42 3.99 -15.02
CA SER A 95 -15.82 5.19 -15.76
C SER A 95 -16.94 5.97 -15.05
N ALA A 96 -17.19 7.20 -15.49
CA ALA A 96 -18.30 8.00 -14.99
C ALA A 96 -19.66 7.34 -15.25
N GLU A 97 -19.84 6.72 -16.43
CA GLU A 97 -21.06 6.01 -16.81
C GLU A 97 -21.28 4.77 -15.93
N TRP A 98 -20.21 4.05 -15.61
CA TRP A 98 -20.26 2.93 -14.69
C TRP A 98 -20.70 3.42 -13.30
N LEU A 99 -20.03 4.45 -12.76
CA LEU A 99 -20.37 4.97 -11.43
C LEU A 99 -21.82 5.48 -11.38
N HIS A 100 -22.26 6.19 -12.42
CA HIS A 100 -23.62 6.70 -12.51
C HIS A 100 -24.67 5.59 -12.40
N SER A 101 -24.40 4.43 -13.02
CA SER A 101 -25.28 3.27 -13.00
C SER A 101 -25.27 2.50 -11.68
N HIS A 102 -24.25 2.71 -10.82
CA HIS A 102 -24.03 1.96 -9.57
C HIS A 102 -23.99 2.84 -8.32
N LEU A 103 -24.46 4.10 -8.40
CA LEU A 103 -24.42 5.06 -7.28
C LEU A 103 -25.03 4.55 -5.97
N ASN A 104 -26.02 3.66 -6.05
CA ASN A 104 -26.70 3.11 -4.88
C ASN A 104 -26.02 1.84 -4.31
N GLU A 105 -24.97 1.36 -4.98
CA GLU A 105 -24.27 0.11 -4.64
C GLU A 105 -22.88 0.37 -4.04
N VAL A 106 -22.39 1.62 -4.13
CA VAL A 106 -21.06 2.02 -3.70
C VAL A 106 -21.10 3.20 -2.73
N GLN A 107 -20.09 3.30 -1.88
CA GLN A 107 -19.77 4.55 -1.20
C GLN A 107 -18.80 5.36 -2.07
N VAL A 108 -19.23 6.55 -2.49
CA VAL A 108 -18.36 7.49 -3.21
C VAL A 108 -17.51 8.26 -2.20
N VAL A 109 -16.21 8.40 -2.46
CA VAL A 109 -15.26 9.12 -1.62
C VAL A 109 -14.60 10.22 -2.43
N ASP A 110 -14.84 11.47 -2.03
CA ASP A 110 -14.10 12.62 -2.52
C ASP A 110 -12.79 12.73 -1.75
N ALA A 111 -11.70 12.41 -2.43
CA ALA A 111 -10.34 12.47 -1.93
C ALA A 111 -9.60 13.70 -2.47
N SER A 112 -10.32 14.76 -2.85
CA SER A 112 -9.72 15.97 -3.40
C SER A 112 -8.69 16.57 -2.45
N TRP A 113 -7.50 16.78 -2.97
CA TRP A 113 -6.42 17.48 -2.32
C TRP A 113 -5.62 18.23 -3.38
N PHE A 114 -5.13 19.42 -3.05
CA PHE A 114 -4.42 20.27 -3.99
C PHE A 114 -3.09 20.72 -3.41
N LEU A 115 -2.12 20.94 -4.30
CA LEU A 115 -0.89 21.61 -3.90
C LEU A 115 -1.22 23.03 -3.41
N PRO A 116 -0.52 23.53 -2.37
CA PRO A 116 -0.75 24.89 -1.86
C PRO A 116 -0.66 25.98 -2.95
N THR A 117 0.17 25.76 -3.97
CA THR A 117 0.34 26.68 -5.11
C THR A 117 -0.87 26.78 -6.03
N MET A 118 -1.82 25.84 -5.97
CA MET A 118 -3.04 25.86 -6.77
C MET A 118 -4.11 26.79 -6.18
N ASN A 119 -3.98 27.19 -4.91
CA ASN A 119 -4.90 28.09 -4.22
C ASN A 119 -6.38 27.65 -4.33
N ARG A 120 -6.64 26.34 -4.15
CA ARG A 120 -7.96 25.72 -4.14
C ARG A 120 -8.23 25.11 -2.77
N ASP A 121 -9.48 25.14 -2.35
CA ASP A 121 -9.95 24.56 -1.09
C ASP A 121 -10.84 23.36 -1.39
N ALA A 122 -10.28 22.16 -1.23
CA ALA A 122 -10.98 20.92 -1.52
C ALA A 122 -12.23 20.71 -0.64
N LYS A 123 -12.16 21.12 0.65
CA LYS A 123 -13.27 20.97 1.59
C LYS A 123 -14.41 21.92 1.23
N ALA A 124 -14.09 23.17 0.92
CA ALA A 124 -15.07 24.14 0.44
C ALA A 124 -15.71 23.70 -0.89
N GLU A 125 -14.92 23.14 -1.81
CA GLU A 125 -15.46 22.61 -3.07
C GLU A 125 -16.39 21.42 -2.84
N HIS A 126 -16.04 20.48 -1.96
CA HIS A 126 -16.90 19.34 -1.61
C HIS A 126 -18.22 19.77 -0.98
N LEU A 127 -18.18 20.76 -0.08
CA LEU A 127 -19.37 21.34 0.54
C LEU A 127 -20.27 22.01 -0.50
N SER A 128 -19.68 22.66 -1.51
CA SER A 128 -20.41 23.34 -2.56
C SER A 128 -21.03 22.38 -3.57
N LYS A 129 -20.23 21.46 -4.14
CA LYS A 129 -20.67 20.48 -5.15
C LYS A 129 -19.80 19.23 -5.14
N ARG A 130 -20.45 18.07 -5.08
CA ARG A 130 -19.81 16.74 -5.05
C ARG A 130 -20.63 15.73 -5.85
N ILE A 131 -20.05 14.58 -6.16
CA ILE A 131 -20.82 13.45 -6.72
C ILE A 131 -21.88 13.02 -5.68
N PRO A 132 -23.13 12.71 -6.09
CA PRO A 132 -24.18 12.31 -5.16
C PRO A 132 -23.77 11.19 -4.21
N GLY A 133 -24.04 11.37 -2.91
CA GLY A 133 -23.68 10.40 -1.88
C GLY A 133 -22.22 10.41 -1.45
N ALA A 134 -21.37 11.25 -2.05
CA ALA A 134 -19.95 11.31 -1.69
C ALA A 134 -19.72 11.78 -0.25
N VAL A 135 -18.80 11.13 0.44
CA VAL A 135 -18.20 11.58 1.69
C VAL A 135 -16.81 12.19 1.43
N PHE A 136 -16.35 13.10 2.28
CA PHE A 136 -15.04 13.73 2.13
C PHE A 136 -13.96 12.97 2.90
N PHE A 137 -12.87 12.60 2.23
CA PHE A 137 -11.67 12.04 2.83
C PHE A 137 -10.59 13.11 2.87
N ASP A 138 -10.38 13.69 4.05
CA ASP A 138 -9.36 14.72 4.26
C ASP A 138 -7.96 14.09 4.30
N LEU A 139 -7.26 14.10 3.17
CA LEU A 139 -5.94 13.47 3.00
C LEU A 139 -4.87 14.07 3.94
N ASP A 140 -5.00 15.34 4.34
CA ASP A 140 -4.06 15.97 5.26
C ASP A 140 -4.32 15.55 6.72
N ALA A 141 -5.59 15.31 7.08
CA ALA A 141 -5.98 14.99 8.45
C ALA A 141 -6.08 13.49 8.75
N ILE A 142 -6.43 12.65 7.77
CA ILE A 142 -6.43 11.19 7.89
C ILE A 142 -5.04 10.68 7.49
N ALA A 143 -4.05 11.10 8.27
CA ALA A 143 -2.63 10.84 8.08
C ALA A 143 -1.95 10.76 9.46
N ASP A 144 -0.74 10.21 9.54
CA ASP A 144 0.06 10.34 10.76
C ASP A 144 0.62 11.75 10.88
N VAL A 145 -0.09 12.59 11.63
CA VAL A 145 0.30 13.98 11.91
C VAL A 145 1.27 14.13 13.08
N SER A 146 1.76 13.03 13.67
CA SER A 146 2.70 13.07 14.80
C SER A 146 4.15 13.33 14.34
N VAL A 147 4.44 13.04 13.08
CA VAL A 147 5.74 13.28 12.46
C VAL A 147 5.70 14.54 11.59
N PRO A 148 6.82 15.28 11.47
CA PRO A 148 6.88 16.50 10.65
C PRO A 148 7.01 16.18 9.15
N LEU A 149 6.33 15.12 8.69
CA LEU A 149 6.26 14.69 7.30
C LEU A 149 4.80 14.73 6.84
N PRO A 150 4.54 15.21 5.62
CA PRO A 150 3.19 15.32 5.09
C PRO A 150 2.67 13.99 4.54
N HIS A 151 1.37 13.76 4.70
CA HIS A 151 0.61 12.65 4.10
C HIS A 151 1.07 11.24 4.48
N MET A 152 1.84 11.08 5.56
CA MET A 152 2.23 9.77 6.07
C MET A 152 0.99 8.93 6.36
N LEU A 153 1.05 7.62 6.06
CA LEU A 153 -0.04 6.71 6.39
C LEU A 153 -0.44 6.83 7.87
N PRO A 154 -1.75 6.88 8.18
CA PRO A 154 -2.23 6.86 9.56
C PRO A 154 -1.94 5.51 10.24
N SER A 155 -2.22 5.38 11.54
CA SER A 155 -2.25 4.06 12.18
C SER A 155 -3.48 3.24 11.75
N ASN A 156 -3.49 1.92 12.01
CA ASN A 156 -4.65 1.07 11.79
C ASN A 156 -5.90 1.63 12.50
N GLU A 157 -5.73 2.08 13.75
CA GLU A 157 -6.80 2.61 14.59
C GLU A 157 -7.33 3.94 14.05
N ALA A 158 -6.43 4.85 13.64
CA ALA A 158 -6.81 6.14 13.07
C ALA A 158 -7.53 5.99 11.72
N PHE A 159 -7.04 5.09 10.85
CA PHE A 159 -7.72 4.78 9.60
C PHE A 159 -9.09 4.14 9.83
N GLY A 160 -9.17 3.13 10.70
CA GLY A 160 -10.43 2.46 11.01
C GLY A 160 -11.46 3.40 11.64
N ALA A 161 -11.05 4.27 12.56
CA ALA A 161 -11.92 5.27 13.17
C ALA A 161 -12.44 6.28 12.13
N ALA A 162 -11.60 6.70 11.19
CA ALA A 162 -12.01 7.56 10.09
C ALA A 162 -13.10 6.88 9.24
N LEU A 163 -12.88 5.63 8.84
CA LEU A 163 -13.83 4.89 8.00
C LEU A 163 -15.16 4.62 8.70
N ASP A 164 -15.15 4.28 9.99
CA ASP A 164 -16.36 4.16 10.79
C ASP A 164 -17.18 5.47 10.80
N ALA A 165 -16.49 6.61 10.98
CA ALA A 165 -17.13 7.93 10.98
C ALA A 165 -17.65 8.35 9.60
N LEU A 166 -17.03 7.86 8.52
CA LEU A 166 -17.47 8.05 7.14
C LEU A 166 -18.53 7.03 6.69
N GLY A 167 -18.95 6.11 7.56
CA GLY A 167 -19.96 5.09 7.26
C GLY A 167 -19.47 3.94 6.38
N ILE A 168 -18.16 3.76 6.28
CA ILE A 168 -17.51 2.73 5.46
C ILE A 168 -17.19 1.52 6.34
N THR A 169 -17.69 0.36 5.93
CA THR A 169 -17.40 -0.93 6.59
C THR A 169 -16.35 -1.71 5.80
N ASN A 170 -15.79 -2.78 6.37
CA ASN A 170 -14.83 -3.65 5.68
C ASN A 170 -15.34 -4.27 4.35
N THR A 171 -16.67 -4.31 4.14
CA THR A 171 -17.30 -4.90 2.94
C THR A 171 -17.93 -3.87 2.01
N THR A 172 -17.92 -2.58 2.37
CA THR A 172 -18.50 -1.50 1.56
C THR A 172 -17.70 -1.34 0.28
N PRO A 173 -18.27 -1.46 -0.94
CA PRO A 173 -17.56 -1.12 -2.16
C PRO A 173 -17.32 0.39 -2.23
N VAL A 174 -16.08 0.81 -2.52
CA VAL A 174 -15.67 2.22 -2.52
C VAL A 174 -15.23 2.69 -3.91
N VAL A 175 -15.75 3.83 -4.36
CA VAL A 175 -15.22 4.55 -5.53
C VAL A 175 -14.62 5.87 -5.08
N VAL A 176 -13.33 6.04 -5.30
CA VAL A 176 -12.57 7.23 -4.93
C VAL A 176 -12.43 8.16 -6.13
N TYR A 177 -12.60 9.46 -5.96
CA TYR A 177 -12.34 10.46 -6.99
C TYR A 177 -11.64 11.70 -6.42
N ASP A 178 -11.15 12.55 -7.30
CA ASP A 178 -10.71 13.90 -6.96
C ASP A 178 -11.15 14.91 -8.02
N ASN A 179 -10.98 16.19 -7.69
CA ASN A 179 -11.37 17.34 -8.50
C ASN A 179 -10.22 17.88 -9.39
N PHE A 180 -9.11 17.13 -9.51
CA PHE A 180 -8.03 17.40 -10.47
C PHE A 180 -8.17 16.53 -11.73
N GLY A 181 -8.78 15.34 -11.58
CA GLY A 181 -8.93 14.32 -12.61
C GLY A 181 -8.27 13.04 -12.15
N LEU A 182 -6.98 13.14 -11.83
CA LEU A 182 -6.26 12.12 -11.06
C LEU A 182 -4.99 12.69 -10.43
N LEU A 183 -5.01 12.85 -9.11
CA LEU A 183 -3.89 13.33 -8.31
C LEU A 183 -3.85 12.64 -6.94
N SER A 184 -4.85 12.89 -6.11
CA SER A 184 -4.94 12.44 -4.72
C SER A 184 -5.88 11.24 -4.56
N ALA A 185 -6.80 11.02 -5.50
CA ALA A 185 -7.66 9.84 -5.50
C ALA A 185 -6.85 8.54 -5.53
N ALA A 186 -5.79 8.47 -6.34
CA ALA A 186 -4.90 7.32 -6.40
C ALA A 186 -4.21 7.05 -5.05
N ARG A 187 -3.86 8.11 -4.30
CA ARG A 187 -3.29 7.98 -2.96
C ARG A 187 -4.27 7.34 -2.00
N VAL A 188 -5.51 7.86 -1.94
CA VAL A 188 -6.53 7.29 -1.05
C VAL A 188 -6.90 5.87 -1.46
N TRP A 189 -7.06 5.57 -2.77
CA TRP A 189 -7.21 4.20 -3.25
C TRP A 189 -6.10 3.27 -2.75
N TRP A 190 -4.84 3.68 -2.88
CA TRP A 190 -3.71 2.89 -2.38
C TRP A 190 -3.75 2.73 -0.86
N THR A 191 -4.12 3.77 -0.11
CA THR A 191 -4.32 3.72 1.33
C THR A 191 -5.38 2.68 1.72
N PHE A 192 -6.52 2.63 1.02
CA PHE A 192 -7.52 1.57 1.23
C PHE A 192 -6.92 0.17 0.99
N LYS A 193 -6.21 -0.02 -0.14
CA LYS A 193 -5.60 -1.30 -0.48
C LYS A 193 -4.57 -1.76 0.54
N VAL A 194 -3.70 -0.85 1.00
CA VAL A 194 -2.61 -1.18 1.93
C VAL A 194 -3.14 -1.51 3.34
N PHE A 195 -4.31 -0.99 3.73
CA PHE A 195 -5.00 -1.40 4.95
C PHE A 195 -5.90 -2.64 4.79
N GLY A 196 -5.85 -3.32 3.64
CA GLY A 196 -6.56 -4.56 3.38
C GLY A 196 -7.97 -4.40 2.80
N HIS A 197 -8.38 -3.20 2.40
CA HIS A 197 -9.67 -2.98 1.73
C HIS A 197 -9.56 -3.27 0.23
N SER A 198 -10.02 -4.45 -0.20
CA SER A 198 -9.86 -4.89 -1.58
C SER A 198 -10.90 -4.31 -2.55
N GLN A 199 -12.11 -4.01 -2.07
CA GLN A 199 -13.23 -3.49 -2.86
C GLN A 199 -13.14 -1.96 -3.00
N VAL A 200 -12.12 -1.50 -3.71
CA VAL A 200 -11.92 -0.07 -3.98
C VAL A 200 -11.44 0.16 -5.42
N ALA A 201 -12.05 1.12 -6.09
CA ALA A 201 -11.67 1.58 -7.42
C ALA A 201 -11.57 3.11 -7.47
N VAL A 202 -10.92 3.64 -8.50
CA VAL A 202 -10.83 5.07 -8.76
C VAL A 202 -11.74 5.44 -9.94
N LEU A 203 -12.45 6.56 -9.83
CA LEU A 203 -13.17 7.15 -10.94
C LEU A 203 -12.17 7.75 -11.94
N ASP A 204 -12.03 7.14 -13.11
CA ASP A 204 -11.10 7.59 -14.13
C ASP A 204 -11.51 8.98 -14.66
N GLY A 205 -10.59 9.94 -14.57
CA GLY A 205 -10.84 11.34 -14.91
C GLY A 205 -11.65 12.14 -13.88
N GLY A 206 -11.99 11.55 -12.74
CA GLY A 206 -12.52 12.23 -11.56
C GLY A 206 -13.81 13.03 -11.80
N ARG A 207 -14.03 14.05 -10.96
CA ARG A 207 -15.19 14.96 -11.10
C ARG A 207 -15.24 15.65 -12.47
N PRO A 208 -14.11 16.11 -13.06
CA PRO A 208 -14.15 16.74 -14.38
C PRO A 208 -14.81 15.87 -15.47
N LYS A 209 -14.54 14.56 -15.50
CA LYS A 209 -15.18 13.65 -16.46
C LYS A 209 -16.62 13.31 -16.10
N TRP A 210 -16.95 13.23 -14.82
CA TRP A 210 -18.33 13.12 -14.36
C TRP A 210 -19.20 14.27 -14.89
N GLU A 211 -18.74 15.52 -14.71
CA GLU A 211 -19.44 16.72 -15.18
C GLU A 211 -19.49 16.78 -16.71
N ALA A 212 -18.39 16.44 -17.40
CA ALA A 212 -18.35 16.42 -18.86
C ALA A 212 -19.29 15.37 -19.48
N GLY A 213 -19.57 14.27 -18.75
CA GLY A 213 -20.56 13.26 -19.11
C GLY A 213 -22.02 13.72 -18.90
N GLY A 214 -22.24 14.92 -18.36
CA GLY A 214 -23.57 15.46 -18.11
C GLY A 214 -24.25 14.88 -16.87
N HIS A 215 -23.50 14.22 -15.98
CA HIS A 215 -24.04 13.66 -14.75
C HIS A 215 -24.21 14.74 -13.67
N GLU A 216 -25.31 14.67 -12.92
CA GLU A 216 -25.63 15.66 -11.90
C GLU A 216 -24.67 15.63 -10.71
N LEU A 217 -24.39 16.79 -10.13
CA LEU A 217 -23.69 16.94 -8.86
C LEU A 217 -24.69 17.27 -7.75
N ASP A 218 -24.41 16.78 -6.55
CA ASP A 218 -25.11 17.16 -5.33
C ASP A 218 -24.52 18.44 -4.75
N SER A 219 -25.35 19.49 -4.66
CA SER A 219 -25.04 20.76 -4.03
C SER A 219 -25.83 21.02 -2.74
N THR A 220 -26.47 19.98 -2.18
CA THR A 220 -27.15 20.06 -0.89
C THR A 220 -26.15 19.97 0.27
N ALA A 221 -26.62 20.06 1.51
CA ALA A 221 -25.75 19.81 2.66
C ALA A 221 -25.34 18.32 2.71
N PRO A 222 -24.05 18.00 2.91
CA PRO A 222 -23.61 16.60 2.97
C PRO A 222 -24.25 15.86 4.15
N LYS A 223 -24.59 14.59 3.93
CA LYS A 223 -25.20 13.72 4.95
C LYS A 223 -24.27 13.40 6.11
N VAL A 224 -22.97 13.41 5.85
CA VAL A 224 -21.90 13.19 6.83
C VAL A 224 -21.13 14.51 6.97
N ASP A 225 -20.85 14.93 8.20
CA ASP A 225 -20.01 16.11 8.44
C ASP A 225 -18.64 15.93 7.76
N VAL A 226 -18.21 16.92 6.98
CA VAL A 226 -16.95 16.88 6.24
C VAL A 226 -15.70 16.72 7.10
N ASN A 227 -15.81 16.97 8.41
CA ASN A 227 -14.73 16.77 9.39
C ASN A 227 -14.85 15.45 10.16
N ALA A 228 -15.93 14.68 9.98
CA ALA A 228 -16.20 13.48 10.78
C ALA A 228 -15.03 12.47 10.75
N GLY A 229 -14.52 12.17 9.56
CA GLY A 229 -13.37 11.28 9.39
C GLY A 229 -12.09 11.83 10.02
N ALA A 230 -11.79 13.12 9.78
CA ALA A 230 -10.63 13.81 10.33
C ALA A 230 -10.61 13.83 11.86
N GLU A 231 -11.72 14.23 12.49
CA GLU A 231 -11.82 14.29 13.96
C GLU A 231 -11.83 12.90 14.61
N ALA A 232 -12.33 11.88 13.90
CA ALA A 232 -12.23 10.50 14.38
C ALA A 232 -10.79 9.97 14.32
N ALA A 233 -10.09 10.17 13.19
CA ALA A 233 -8.69 9.80 13.02
C ALA A 233 -7.80 10.46 14.09
N LYS A 234 -7.95 11.78 14.26
CA LYS A 234 -7.21 12.56 15.25
C LYS A 234 -7.43 12.04 16.67
N ARG A 235 -8.67 11.80 17.10
CA ARG A 235 -8.97 11.26 18.43
C ARG A 235 -8.36 9.88 18.65
N ALA A 236 -8.42 9.01 17.65
CA ALA A 236 -7.83 7.67 17.72
C ALA A 236 -6.30 7.71 17.78
N GLN A 237 -5.67 8.68 17.11
CA GLN A 237 -4.22 8.91 17.18
C GLN A 237 -3.78 9.51 18.52
N GLU A 238 -4.50 10.50 19.04
CA GLU A 238 -4.17 11.18 20.32
C GLU A 238 -4.45 10.30 21.54
N ALA A 239 -5.47 9.45 21.48
CA ALA A 239 -5.87 8.55 22.55
C ALA A 239 -6.25 7.15 22.03
N PRO A 240 -5.25 6.30 21.67
CA PRO A 240 -5.50 4.95 21.18
C PRO A 240 -6.34 4.11 22.16
N GLY A 241 -7.37 3.45 21.65
CA GLY A 241 -8.31 2.64 22.45
C GLY A 241 -9.39 3.42 23.21
N SER A 242 -9.45 4.74 23.07
CA SER A 242 -10.48 5.57 23.73
C SER A 242 -11.89 5.44 23.13
N VAL A 243 -11.99 5.00 21.87
CA VAL A 243 -13.26 4.79 21.16
C VAL A 243 -13.24 3.40 20.52
N PRO A 244 -14.32 2.61 20.62
CA PRO A 244 -14.42 1.34 19.89
C PRO A 244 -14.36 1.58 18.37
N VAL A 245 -13.37 0.98 17.71
CA VAL A 245 -13.24 0.95 16.25
C VAL A 245 -13.78 -0.39 15.74
N LYS A 246 -14.77 -0.34 14.84
CA LYS A 246 -15.41 -1.51 14.23
C LYS A 246 -14.71 -1.91 12.94
N TYR A 247 -14.28 -0.93 12.15
CA TYR A 247 -13.51 -1.18 10.94
C TYR A 247 -12.17 -1.85 11.27
N GLN A 248 -11.93 -3.03 10.70
CA GLN A 248 -10.68 -3.77 10.90
C GLN A 248 -9.66 -3.39 9.82
N ALA A 249 -8.77 -2.46 10.15
CA ALA A 249 -7.63 -2.11 9.30
C ALA A 249 -6.46 -3.05 9.57
N ASN A 250 -5.80 -3.52 8.51
CA ASN A 250 -4.59 -4.33 8.62
C ASN A 250 -3.54 -3.83 7.63
N LEU A 251 -2.66 -2.94 8.10
CA LEU A 251 -1.57 -2.39 7.30
C LEU A 251 -0.62 -3.48 6.80
N ASP A 252 -0.52 -3.62 5.48
CA ASP A 252 0.52 -4.38 4.81
C ASP A 252 1.82 -3.56 4.76
N VAL A 253 2.66 -3.76 5.76
CA VAL A 253 3.98 -3.12 5.85
C VAL A 253 4.91 -3.48 4.68
N SER A 254 4.65 -4.57 3.95
CA SER A 254 5.48 -4.96 2.80
C SER A 254 5.21 -4.12 1.56
N ALA A 255 4.07 -3.42 1.49
CA ALA A 255 3.75 -2.47 0.43
C ALA A 255 4.29 -1.05 0.71
N VAL A 256 4.95 -0.84 1.85
CA VAL A 256 5.55 0.44 2.25
C VAL A 256 7.07 0.27 2.34
N ARG A 257 7.81 1.30 1.94
CA ARG A 257 9.26 1.36 2.14
C ARG A 257 9.60 2.46 3.14
N THR A 258 10.51 2.17 4.05
CA THR A 258 11.06 3.15 5.00
C THR A 258 12.31 3.82 4.43
N PHE A 259 12.73 4.93 5.04
CA PHE A 259 13.99 5.59 4.71
C PHE A 259 15.20 4.62 4.73
N GLU A 260 15.30 3.77 5.75
CA GLU A 260 16.42 2.82 5.91
C GLU A 260 16.44 1.77 4.79
N GLN A 261 15.26 1.29 4.37
CA GLN A 261 15.15 0.35 3.25
C GLN A 261 15.54 1.03 1.93
N MET A 262 15.14 2.29 1.73
CA MET A 262 15.54 3.08 0.57
C MET A 262 17.06 3.34 0.54
N LEU A 263 17.65 3.65 1.69
CA LEU A 263 19.09 3.83 1.83
C LEU A 263 19.86 2.54 1.51
N ALA A 264 19.42 1.40 2.05
CA ALA A 264 20.00 0.10 1.74
C ALA A 264 19.88 -0.24 0.25
N ASN A 265 18.74 0.10 -0.38
CA ASN A 265 18.51 -0.15 -1.81
C ASN A 265 19.45 0.65 -2.72
N CYS A 266 19.96 1.82 -2.28
CA CYS A 266 20.96 2.57 -3.05
C CYS A 266 22.24 1.77 -3.30
N GLY A 267 22.61 0.90 -2.36
CA GLY A 267 23.75 -0.02 -2.49
C GLY A 267 23.40 -1.35 -3.15
N SER A 268 22.30 -1.98 -2.73
CA SER A 268 21.94 -3.33 -3.18
C SER A 268 21.33 -3.38 -4.59
N LYS A 269 20.63 -2.31 -5.02
CA LYS A 269 19.88 -2.25 -6.28
C LYS A 269 18.90 -3.42 -6.44
N ALA A 270 18.35 -3.89 -5.32
CA ALA A 270 17.41 -5.00 -5.26
C ALA A 270 16.06 -4.63 -5.88
N GLU A 271 15.64 -3.38 -5.70
CA GLU A 271 14.36 -2.86 -6.20
C GLU A 271 14.60 -1.61 -7.08
N GLN A 272 13.70 -1.36 -8.01
CA GLN A 272 13.76 -0.23 -8.94
C GLN A 272 12.97 0.95 -8.38
N VAL A 273 13.55 2.15 -8.31
CA VAL A 273 12.85 3.32 -7.77
C VAL A 273 12.29 4.17 -8.90
N ALA A 274 10.97 4.36 -8.95
CA ALA A 274 10.28 5.21 -9.91
C ALA A 274 9.78 6.48 -9.22
N ASP A 275 10.24 7.66 -9.64
CA ASP A 275 9.88 8.95 -9.05
C ASP A 275 8.88 9.71 -9.92
N ALA A 276 7.72 10.01 -9.34
CA ALA A 276 6.58 10.62 -10.00
C ALA A 276 6.65 12.14 -10.18
N ARG A 277 7.70 12.80 -9.65
CA ARG A 277 7.87 14.25 -9.77
C ARG A 277 8.17 14.66 -11.21
N SER A 278 7.97 15.94 -11.52
CA SER A 278 8.38 16.52 -12.80
C SER A 278 9.88 16.32 -13.06
N ALA A 279 10.27 16.20 -14.33
CA ALA A 279 11.67 16.09 -14.73
C ALA A 279 12.58 17.21 -14.18
N GLY A 280 12.06 18.44 -14.08
CA GLY A 280 12.85 19.55 -13.51
C GLY A 280 13.17 19.37 -12.03
N ARG A 281 12.17 18.99 -11.21
CA ARG A 281 12.35 18.69 -9.78
C ARG A 281 13.27 17.50 -9.55
N PHE A 282 13.07 16.44 -10.32
CA PHE A 282 13.91 15.25 -10.27
C PHE A 282 15.36 15.54 -10.70
N GLY A 283 15.55 16.30 -11.78
CA GLY A 283 16.86 16.67 -12.32
C GLY A 283 17.55 17.80 -11.57
N GLY A 284 16.93 18.38 -10.54
CA GLY A 284 17.52 19.47 -9.77
C GLY A 284 17.46 20.85 -10.43
N THR A 285 16.70 21.02 -11.52
CA THR A 285 16.60 22.27 -12.30
C THR A 285 15.34 23.09 -12.02
N ALA A 286 14.39 22.56 -11.25
CA ALA A 286 13.21 23.27 -10.77
C ALA A 286 13.06 23.08 -9.25
N PRO A 287 12.59 24.09 -8.52
CA PRO A 287 12.50 24.03 -7.06
C PRO A 287 11.44 23.04 -6.59
N GLU A 288 11.64 22.48 -5.40
CA GLU A 288 10.56 21.79 -4.67
C GLU A 288 9.54 22.81 -4.12
N PRO A 289 8.25 22.45 -4.04
CA PRO A 289 7.21 23.36 -3.55
C PRO A 289 7.33 23.66 -2.04
N ARG A 290 8.03 22.80 -1.29
CA ARG A 290 8.22 22.97 0.16
C ARG A 290 9.51 23.75 0.43
N PRO A 291 9.45 24.87 1.18
CA PRO A 291 10.63 25.64 1.53
C PRO A 291 11.70 24.80 2.23
N GLY A 292 12.97 25.01 1.87
CA GLY A 292 14.11 24.34 2.51
C GLY A 292 14.42 22.94 2.01
N ILE A 293 13.58 22.34 1.16
CA ILE A 293 13.84 21.04 0.54
C ILE A 293 14.56 21.27 -0.80
N PRO A 294 15.79 20.77 -1.00
CA PRO A 294 16.46 20.87 -2.29
C PRO A 294 15.79 19.97 -3.33
N SER A 295 15.84 20.35 -4.60
CA SER A 295 15.52 19.47 -5.73
C SER A 295 16.63 18.44 -5.97
N GLY A 296 16.38 17.44 -6.81
CA GLY A 296 17.29 16.33 -7.08
C GLY A 296 16.57 14.99 -7.06
N LYS A 297 17.33 13.89 -7.00
CA LYS A 297 16.81 12.53 -7.10
C LYS A 297 17.44 11.57 -6.10
N ILE A 298 16.73 10.46 -5.87
CA ILE A 298 17.25 9.29 -5.16
C ILE A 298 18.27 8.60 -6.08
N LYS A 299 19.39 8.09 -5.54
CA LYS A 299 20.41 7.42 -6.36
C LYS A 299 19.82 6.23 -7.13
N ASN A 300 20.18 6.10 -8.39
CA ASN A 300 19.69 5.06 -9.32
C ASN A 300 18.16 5.06 -9.56
N SER A 301 17.43 6.11 -9.16
CA SER A 301 16.00 6.21 -9.48
C SER A 301 15.76 6.60 -10.94
N TYR A 302 14.60 6.22 -11.45
CA TYR A 302 14.08 6.57 -12.77
C TYR A 302 12.99 7.62 -12.61
N ASN A 303 12.91 8.57 -13.54
CA ASN A 303 11.85 9.57 -13.51
C ASN A 303 10.69 9.15 -14.40
N VAL A 304 9.49 9.08 -13.81
CA VAL A 304 8.23 8.83 -14.51
C VAL A 304 7.24 9.91 -14.05
N PRO A 305 7.25 11.12 -14.62
CA PRO A 305 6.32 12.18 -14.23
C PRO A 305 4.87 11.68 -14.29
N PHE A 306 4.10 11.81 -13.21
CA PHE A 306 2.77 11.20 -13.12
C PHE A 306 1.81 11.67 -14.22
N ASP A 307 1.93 12.93 -14.63
CA ASP A 307 1.14 13.57 -15.67
C ASP A 307 1.41 12.96 -17.06
N SER A 308 2.59 12.36 -17.26
CA SER A 308 2.91 11.64 -18.50
C SER A 308 2.04 10.39 -18.70
N LEU A 309 1.47 9.83 -17.63
CA LEU A 309 0.57 8.67 -17.69
C LEU A 309 -0.86 9.05 -18.09
N LEU A 310 -1.17 10.35 -18.10
CA LEU A 310 -2.53 10.85 -18.25
C LEU A 310 -2.72 11.58 -19.58
N LYS A 311 -3.95 11.58 -20.07
CA LYS A 311 -4.41 12.40 -21.19
C LYS A 311 -5.80 12.94 -20.86
N ASP A 312 -5.91 14.26 -20.77
CA ASP A 312 -7.15 14.94 -20.41
C ASP A 312 -7.78 14.43 -19.09
N GLY A 313 -6.91 14.13 -18.12
CA GLY A 313 -7.28 13.59 -16.79
C GLY A 313 -7.52 12.08 -16.73
N LEU A 314 -7.60 11.39 -17.87
CA LEU A 314 -7.78 9.94 -17.95
C LEU A 314 -6.43 9.23 -18.01
N TYR A 315 -6.37 7.98 -17.53
CA TYR A 315 -5.23 7.13 -17.84
C TYR A 315 -5.11 6.88 -19.36
N LYS A 316 -3.87 6.86 -19.84
CA LYS A 316 -3.57 6.35 -21.18
C LYS A 316 -3.88 4.85 -21.28
N PRO A 317 -4.12 4.32 -22.48
CA PRO A 317 -4.32 2.89 -22.69
C PRO A 317 -3.15 2.03 -22.18
N PRO A 318 -3.38 0.77 -21.78
CA PRO A 318 -2.34 -0.12 -21.24
C PRO A 318 -1.08 -0.25 -22.11
N GLU A 319 -1.21 -0.27 -23.44
CA GLU A 319 -0.06 -0.34 -24.35
C GLU A 319 0.83 0.92 -24.29
N GLU A 320 0.23 2.10 -24.15
CA GLU A 320 0.94 3.36 -24.01
C GLU A 320 1.61 3.46 -22.63
N LEU A 321 0.91 3.05 -21.57
CA LEU A 321 1.46 2.99 -20.21
C LEU A 321 2.69 2.06 -20.16
N THR A 322 2.56 0.86 -20.75
CA THR A 322 3.67 -0.11 -20.83
C THR A 322 4.89 0.52 -21.53
N SER A 323 4.65 1.20 -22.66
CA SER A 323 5.70 1.86 -23.43
C SER A 323 6.36 3.00 -22.64
N LEU A 324 5.58 3.81 -21.91
CA LEU A 324 6.06 4.92 -21.09
C LEU A 324 6.93 4.44 -19.92
N PHE A 325 6.46 3.44 -19.17
CA PHE A 325 7.23 2.87 -18.07
C PHE A 325 8.53 2.22 -18.57
N ALA A 326 8.49 1.45 -19.66
CA ALA A 326 9.69 0.85 -20.24
C ALA A 326 10.68 1.92 -20.76
N ALA A 327 10.19 2.99 -21.40
CA ALA A 327 11.01 4.09 -21.90
C ALA A 327 11.72 4.87 -20.78
N SER A 328 11.20 4.83 -19.54
CA SER A 328 11.88 5.42 -18.38
C SER A 328 13.10 4.63 -17.90
N GLY A 329 13.28 3.40 -18.38
CA GLY A 329 14.36 2.49 -17.97
C GLY A 329 13.94 1.45 -16.93
N LEU A 330 12.66 1.39 -16.53
CA LEU A 330 12.14 0.36 -15.66
C LEU A 330 12.04 -0.99 -16.38
N ASP A 331 12.48 -2.04 -15.72
CA ASP A 331 12.24 -3.42 -16.11
C ASP A 331 10.84 -3.85 -15.64
N LEU A 332 9.97 -4.14 -16.59
CA LEU A 332 8.59 -4.58 -16.37
C LEU A 332 8.44 -6.11 -16.48
N SER A 333 9.52 -6.86 -16.66
CA SER A 333 9.49 -8.32 -16.78
C SER A 333 9.13 -9.05 -15.47
N GLY A 334 9.13 -8.31 -14.34
CA GLY A 334 8.94 -8.87 -13.01
C GLY A 334 10.22 -9.40 -12.36
N SER A 335 11.39 -9.17 -12.97
CA SER A 335 12.67 -9.63 -12.40
C SER A 335 13.07 -8.88 -11.12
N LYS A 336 12.59 -7.64 -10.96
CA LYS A 336 12.84 -6.78 -9.80
C LYS A 336 11.57 -6.04 -9.37
N PRO A 337 11.24 -5.99 -8.06
CA PRO A 337 10.16 -5.16 -7.55
C PRO A 337 10.36 -3.67 -7.85
N ILE A 338 9.26 -2.92 -7.83
CA ILE A 338 9.26 -1.47 -8.06
C ILE A 338 8.87 -0.74 -6.77
N ILE A 339 9.59 0.33 -6.46
CA ILE A 339 9.26 1.28 -5.40
C ILE A 339 8.82 2.58 -6.08
N ALA A 340 7.56 2.96 -5.92
CA ALA A 340 7.07 4.26 -6.34
C ALA A 340 7.39 5.31 -5.28
N SER A 341 7.88 6.47 -5.71
CA SER A 341 8.15 7.63 -4.87
C SER A 341 7.70 8.91 -5.58
N CYS A 342 7.69 10.03 -4.88
CA CYS A 342 7.43 11.35 -5.46
C CYS A 342 7.95 12.44 -4.51
N GLY A 343 7.22 13.55 -4.39
CA GLY A 343 7.49 14.54 -3.34
C GLY A 343 7.19 14.02 -1.95
N THR A 344 6.00 13.43 -1.77
CA THR A 344 5.37 13.16 -0.44
C THR A 344 4.35 12.02 -0.47
N GLY A 345 4.67 10.94 -1.16
CA GLY A 345 3.81 9.74 -1.23
C GLY A 345 2.51 9.85 -2.05
N VAL A 346 2.05 11.05 -2.42
CA VAL A 346 0.75 11.24 -3.12
C VAL A 346 0.80 10.80 -4.59
N THR A 347 1.56 11.50 -5.46
CA THR A 347 1.61 11.17 -6.89
C THR A 347 2.35 9.88 -7.19
N ALA A 348 3.09 9.33 -6.22
CA ALA A 348 3.65 7.98 -6.30
C ALA A 348 2.54 6.95 -6.55
N CYS A 349 1.38 7.11 -5.90
CA CYS A 349 0.24 6.21 -6.05
C CYS A 349 -0.41 6.28 -7.44
N VAL A 350 -0.23 7.37 -8.19
CA VAL A 350 -0.62 7.44 -9.61
C VAL A 350 0.24 6.48 -10.45
N LEU A 351 1.52 6.31 -10.11
CA LEU A 351 2.37 5.30 -10.75
C LEU A 351 1.94 3.89 -10.33
N VAL A 352 1.65 3.66 -9.05
CA VAL A 352 1.18 2.35 -8.56
C VAL A 352 -0.09 1.92 -9.28
N LEU A 353 -1.07 2.80 -9.39
CA LEU A 353 -2.33 2.50 -10.09
C LEU A 353 -2.11 2.31 -11.60
N GLY A 354 -1.22 3.08 -12.23
CA GLY A 354 -0.83 2.88 -13.63
C GLY A 354 -0.12 1.55 -13.89
N LEU A 355 0.75 1.12 -12.98
CA LEU A 355 1.40 -0.19 -13.02
C LEU A 355 0.39 -1.34 -12.81
N ASP A 356 -0.61 -1.14 -11.94
CA ASP A 356 -1.70 -2.10 -11.76
C ASP A 356 -2.54 -2.26 -13.04
N GLN A 357 -2.80 -1.18 -13.79
CA GLN A 357 -3.52 -1.25 -15.07
C GLN A 357 -2.82 -2.11 -16.13
N ILE A 358 -1.49 -2.21 -16.08
CA ILE A 358 -0.70 -3.05 -16.99
C ILE A 358 -0.30 -4.39 -16.37
N GLY A 359 -0.88 -4.73 -15.21
CA GLY A 359 -0.69 -6.02 -14.55
C GLY A 359 0.65 -6.19 -13.84
N VAL A 360 1.45 -5.13 -13.66
CA VAL A 360 2.69 -5.20 -12.88
C VAL A 360 2.33 -5.33 -11.41
N LYS A 361 2.86 -6.38 -10.79
CA LYS A 361 2.69 -6.69 -9.35
C LYS A 361 3.98 -6.36 -8.59
N ASP A 362 3.95 -6.48 -7.27
CA ASP A 362 5.08 -6.18 -6.38
C ASP A 362 5.57 -4.72 -6.48
N VAL A 363 4.62 -3.80 -6.33
CA VAL A 363 4.88 -2.37 -6.26
C VAL A 363 4.66 -1.87 -4.84
N SER A 364 5.69 -1.26 -4.26
CA SER A 364 5.62 -0.62 -2.95
C SER A 364 5.71 0.91 -3.08
N VAL A 365 5.33 1.64 -2.03
CA VAL A 365 5.46 3.10 -1.99
C VAL A 365 6.49 3.49 -0.93
N TYR A 366 7.44 4.33 -1.31
CA TYR A 366 8.24 5.05 -0.33
C TYR A 366 7.44 6.26 0.19
N ASP A 367 6.87 6.12 1.38
CA ASP A 367 5.81 7.02 1.86
C ASP A 367 6.33 8.42 2.21
N GLY A 368 7.42 8.50 2.98
CA GLY A 368 8.10 9.77 3.30
C GLY A 368 8.65 10.48 2.06
N ALA A 369 8.93 9.70 1.01
CA ALA A 369 9.28 10.17 -0.33
C ALA A 369 10.44 11.20 -0.32
N TRP A 370 10.49 12.08 -1.32
CA TRP A 370 11.58 13.06 -1.44
C TRP A 370 11.69 14.01 -0.25
N THR A 371 10.59 14.37 0.39
CA THR A 371 10.59 15.31 1.53
C THR A 371 11.32 14.72 2.73
N GLU A 372 11.09 13.45 3.06
CA GLU A 372 11.88 12.75 4.09
C GLU A 372 13.33 12.58 3.64
N TRP A 373 13.53 12.09 2.42
CA TRP A 373 14.85 11.78 1.88
C TRP A 373 15.81 12.96 1.86
N ALA A 374 15.35 14.09 1.32
CA ALA A 374 16.15 15.31 1.20
C ALA A 374 16.18 16.11 2.50
N GLY A 375 15.22 15.87 3.42
CA GLY A 375 15.18 16.49 4.75
C GLY A 375 16.05 15.79 5.81
N ALA A 376 16.47 14.55 5.58
CA ALA A 376 17.30 13.79 6.52
C ALA A 376 18.67 14.46 6.78
N LYS A 377 18.99 14.72 8.06
CA LYS A 377 20.23 15.42 8.44
C LYS A 377 21.47 14.60 8.07
N HIS A 378 22.38 15.27 7.37
CA HIS A 378 23.53 14.72 6.66
C HIS A 378 24.62 14.11 7.56
N SER A 379 24.77 12.78 7.49
CA SER A 379 26.07 12.10 7.51
C SER A 379 26.15 10.87 6.58
N GLU A 380 25.03 10.41 6.01
CA GLU A 380 24.95 9.23 5.11
C GLU A 380 24.46 9.58 3.69
N THR A 381 24.24 10.86 3.41
CA THR A 381 23.40 11.38 2.33
C THR A 381 24.19 12.01 1.17
N GLU A 382 25.51 11.77 1.09
CA GLU A 382 26.31 12.13 -0.10
C GLU A 382 25.85 11.39 -1.37
N LEU A 383 24.95 10.42 -1.25
CA LEU A 383 24.38 9.61 -2.33
C LEU A 383 23.40 10.37 -3.25
N TRP A 384 23.01 11.62 -2.95
CA TRP A 384 21.95 12.33 -3.69
C TRP A 384 22.43 13.24 -4.84
N ARG A 385 23.75 13.47 -4.98
CA ARG A 385 24.32 14.53 -5.86
C ARG A 385 24.96 14.02 -7.16
N GLU A 386 24.46 12.93 -7.75
CA GLU A 386 24.92 12.46 -9.08
C GLU A 386 24.06 12.96 -10.25
#